data_AF-A0A820LD36-F1
#
_entry.id   AF-A0A820LD36-F1
#
_cell.length_a   1.000
_cell.length_b   1.000
_cell.length_c   1.000
_cell.angle_alpha   90.00
_cell.angle_beta   90.00
_cell.angle_gamma   90.00
#
_symmetry.space_group_name_H-M   'P 1'
#
loop_
_entity.id
_entity.type
_entity.pdbx_description
1 polymer ?
#
loop_
_entity_poly.entity_id
_entity_poly.type
_entity_poly.pdbx_seq_one_letter_code
_entity_poly.pdbx_strand_id
1 'polypeptide(L)'
;DYTTRCKRSITDANIEIIHIQSDLRSVCHELHHPDSRGSYTLSTFVTIPSTEQLFLRITSPGYETILKEIIIPSSEKRQKNIILKWQIALTPSQEQIQTYQQQQGRMDSTIDDLMSKMTLEEKIGQLNLVTVGFDVTGPIVSENVDENIRLGRIGGVFNTFTPKAVRALQELAMNHTRLKIPLIFGYDVIHGHRTIFPISLGMSTTWDMASIETSARIAAQEATADGLNWV
;
A
#
# COMPACT_ATOMS: atom_id res chain seq x y z
N ASP A 1 -9.43 -29.05 23.91
CA ASP A 1 -9.27 -28.32 22.63
C ASP A 1 -8.38 -27.10 22.79
N TYR A 2 -7.06 -27.30 22.71
CA TYR A 2 -6.02 -26.26 22.83
C TYR A 2 -5.45 -25.85 21.47
N THR A 3 -6.24 -25.97 20.40
CA THR A 3 -5.91 -25.35 19.12
C THR A 3 -6.31 -23.88 19.17
N THR A 4 -5.48 -23.06 19.78
CA THR A 4 -5.56 -21.60 19.70
C THR A 4 -5.38 -21.24 18.22
N ARG A 5 -6.50 -21.09 17.50
CA ARG A 5 -6.52 -20.62 16.11
C ARG A 5 -5.90 -19.22 16.10
N CYS A 6 -4.67 -19.09 15.62
CA CYS A 6 -4.08 -17.79 15.32
C CYS A 6 -4.98 -17.13 14.26
N LYS A 7 -5.82 -16.19 14.70
CA LYS A 7 -6.82 -15.53 13.85
C LYS A 7 -6.06 -14.62 12.89
N ARG A 8 -6.13 -14.94 11.59
CA ARG A 8 -5.71 -14.05 10.50
C ARG A 8 -6.47 -12.72 10.64
N SER A 9 -5.79 -11.65 11.05
CA SER A 9 -6.12 -10.32 10.55
C SER A 9 -5.49 -10.22 9.16
N ILE A 10 -6.30 -10.09 8.12
CA ILE A 10 -5.81 -9.82 6.75
C ILE A 10 -5.85 -8.31 6.60
N THR A 11 -4.71 -7.68 6.82
CA THR A 11 -4.42 -6.30 6.42
C THR A 11 -3.03 -6.31 5.80
N ASP A 12 -2.84 -5.54 4.73
CA ASP A 12 -1.75 -5.68 3.78
C ASP A 12 -0.34 -5.75 4.40
N ALA A 13 0.44 -6.72 3.89
CA ALA A 13 1.86 -6.99 4.01
C ALA A 13 2.50 -7.02 5.43
N ASN A 14 3.08 -8.18 5.75
CA ASN A 14 4.07 -8.45 6.81
C ASN A 14 3.60 -9.08 8.12
N ILE A 15 2.45 -9.76 8.17
CA ILE A 15 2.14 -10.63 9.31
C ILE A 15 2.84 -11.98 9.11
N GLU A 16 4.06 -12.09 9.62
CA GLU A 16 4.77 -13.36 9.77
C GLU A 16 4.29 -14.08 11.02
N ILE A 17 3.61 -15.21 10.85
CA ILE A 17 3.33 -16.11 11.97
C ILE A 17 4.52 -17.03 12.14
N ILE A 18 5.28 -16.82 13.22
CA ILE A 18 6.31 -17.75 13.66
C ILE A 18 5.65 -18.86 14.46
N HIS A 19 5.63 -20.08 13.92
CA HIS A 19 5.19 -21.27 14.65
C HIS A 19 6.42 -21.97 15.24
N ILE A 20 6.46 -22.05 16.57
CA ILE A 20 7.37 -22.96 17.28
C ILE A 20 6.52 -24.09 17.82
N GLN A 21 6.68 -25.29 17.23
CA GLN A 21 5.99 -26.50 17.68
C GLN A 21 6.94 -27.35 18.52
N SER A 22 6.53 -27.57 19.77
CA SER A 22 6.90 -28.74 20.56
C SER A 22 5.61 -29.56 20.71
N ASP A 23 5.66 -30.88 20.94
CA ASP A 23 4.48 -31.77 20.88
C ASP A 23 3.30 -31.33 21.79
N LEU A 24 3.49 -30.35 22.67
CA LEU A 24 2.48 -29.85 23.62
C LEU A 24 2.24 -28.32 23.62
N ARG A 25 2.99 -27.48 22.88
CA ARG A 25 2.77 -26.01 22.87
C ARG A 25 3.12 -25.32 21.55
N SER A 26 2.28 -24.36 21.15
CA SER A 26 2.49 -23.44 20.03
C SER A 26 2.52 -21.99 20.52
N VAL A 27 3.54 -21.22 20.14
CA VAL A 27 3.59 -19.76 20.35
C VAL A 27 3.49 -19.10 18.98
N CYS A 28 2.54 -18.18 18.80
CA CYS A 28 2.42 -17.32 17.62
C CYS A 28 2.94 -15.93 17.97
N HIS A 29 3.77 -15.36 17.12
CA HIS A 29 4.15 -13.94 17.18
C HIS A 29 3.60 -13.23 15.95
N GLU A 30 3.09 -12.02 16.13
CA GLU A 30 2.84 -11.08 15.04
C GLU A 30 4.02 -10.11 14.98
N LEU A 31 4.62 -9.97 13.80
CA LEU A 31 5.69 -9.02 13.57
C LEU A 31 5.10 -7.76 12.93
N HIS A 32 5.45 -6.60 13.48
CA HIS A 32 5.06 -5.29 12.94
C HIS A 32 6.31 -4.52 12.55
N HIS A 33 6.40 -4.23 11.25
CA HIS A 33 7.41 -3.41 10.57
C HIS A 33 8.87 -3.88 10.68
N PRO A 34 9.59 -3.97 9.55
CA PRO A 34 11.02 -4.31 9.58
C PRO A 34 11.86 -3.11 10.05
N ASP A 35 13.11 -3.38 10.43
CA ASP A 35 14.11 -2.34 10.65
C ASP A 35 14.47 -1.61 9.34
N SER A 36 15.34 -0.58 9.43
CA SER A 36 15.79 0.21 8.28
C SER A 36 16.52 -0.60 7.21
N ARG A 37 16.83 -1.88 7.47
CA ARG A 37 17.46 -2.83 6.56
C ARG A 37 16.50 -3.93 6.09
N GLY A 38 15.19 -3.80 6.35
CA GLY A 38 14.20 -4.80 5.94
C GLY A 38 14.20 -6.06 6.81
N SER A 39 14.85 -6.03 7.98
CA SER A 39 14.99 -7.19 8.86
C SER A 39 14.06 -7.12 10.07
N TYR A 40 13.45 -8.25 10.42
CA TYR A 40 12.65 -8.42 11.63
C TYR A 40 13.51 -9.07 12.71
N THR A 41 13.52 -8.49 13.90
CA THR A 41 14.18 -9.10 15.06
C THR A 41 13.13 -9.65 16.02
N LEU A 42 13.16 -10.95 16.29
CA LEU A 42 12.29 -11.57 17.28
C LEU A 42 13.11 -12.21 18.40
N SER A 43 12.65 -12.04 19.64
CA SER A 43 13.13 -12.80 20.78
C SER A 43 11.96 -13.56 21.42
N THR A 44 12.07 -14.88 21.49
CA THR A 44 11.04 -15.74 22.10
C THR A 44 11.63 -16.55 23.24
N PHE A 45 10.88 -16.64 24.33
CA PHE A 45 11.15 -17.56 25.44
C PHE A 45 10.42 -18.87 25.20
N VAL A 46 11.14 -19.98 25.15
CA VAL A 46 10.53 -21.31 25.06
C VAL A 46 11.04 -22.18 26.21
N THR A 47 10.12 -22.89 26.86
CA THR A 47 10.42 -23.94 27.82
C THR A 47 10.33 -25.27 27.10
N ILE A 48 11.43 -26.00 27.01
CA ILE A 48 11.54 -27.19 26.15
C ILE A 48 11.94 -28.39 27.01
N PRO A 49 11.19 -29.51 26.97
CA PRO A 49 11.63 -30.77 27.57
C PRO A 49 12.89 -31.30 26.87
N SER A 50 13.79 -31.97 27.59
CA SER A 50 15.14 -32.35 27.11
C SER A 50 15.21 -33.31 25.90
N THR A 51 14.07 -33.66 25.30
CA THR A 51 13.94 -34.66 24.21
C THR A 51 13.16 -34.18 22.99
N GLU A 52 12.61 -32.96 22.98
CA GLU A 52 11.75 -32.49 21.89
C GLU A 52 12.54 -31.73 20.81
N GLN A 53 12.16 -31.95 19.54
CA GLN A 53 12.63 -31.16 18.40
C GLN A 53 11.82 -29.86 18.28
N LEU A 54 12.48 -28.76 17.91
CA LEU A 54 11.81 -27.50 17.59
C LEU A 54 11.86 -27.25 16.09
N PHE A 55 10.74 -26.76 15.55
CA PHE A 55 10.67 -26.24 14.19
C PHE A 55 10.23 -24.79 14.22
N LEU A 56 10.88 -23.97 13.39
CA LEU A 56 10.48 -22.60 13.08
C LEU A 56 9.74 -22.62 11.74
N ARG A 57 8.45 -22.29 11.74
CA ARG A 57 7.70 -22.04 10.50
C ARG A 57 7.44 -20.55 10.36
N ILE A 58 7.75 -19.97 9.21
CA ILE A 58 7.41 -18.60 8.84
C ILE A 58 6.46 -18.63 7.64
N THR A 59 5.30 -18.00 7.77
CA THR A 59 4.32 -17.85 6.69
C THR A 59 3.95 -16.39 6.54
N SER A 60 4.09 -15.84 5.34
CA SER A 60 3.65 -14.50 4.96
C SER A 60 2.88 -14.57 3.62
N PRO A 61 1.76 -13.85 3.43
CA PRO A 61 1.05 -13.82 2.15
C PRO A 61 1.97 -13.40 1.00
N GLY A 62 2.06 -14.22 -0.04
CA GLY A 62 2.90 -13.96 -1.21
C GLY A 62 4.38 -14.32 -1.05
N TYR A 63 4.79 -14.98 0.04
CA TYR A 63 6.15 -15.48 0.24
C TYR A 63 6.16 -17.00 0.41
N GLU A 64 7.29 -17.64 0.08
CA GLU A 64 7.48 -19.06 0.32
C GLU A 64 7.45 -19.36 1.83
N THR A 65 6.76 -20.43 2.21
CA THR A 65 6.74 -20.87 3.61
C THR A 65 8.09 -21.48 3.95
N ILE A 66 8.81 -20.86 4.89
CA ILE A 66 10.08 -21.42 5.37
C ILE A 66 9.80 -22.29 6.59
N LEU A 67 10.27 -23.54 6.57
CA LEU A 67 10.30 -24.43 7.73
C LEU A 67 11.76 -24.78 8.03
N LYS A 68 12.22 -24.48 9.25
CA LYS A 68 13.60 -24.74 9.66
C LYS A 68 13.63 -25.49 10.99
N GLU A 69 14.34 -26.62 11.03
CA GLU A 69 14.61 -27.33 12.29
C GLU A 69 15.60 -26.52 13.14
N ILE A 70 15.33 -26.43 14.44
CA ILE A 70 16.15 -25.72 15.42
C ILE A 70 16.95 -26.76 16.19
N ILE A 71 18.27 -26.77 15.96
CA ILE A 71 19.20 -27.67 16.66
C ILE A 71 19.63 -27.00 17.96
N ILE A 72 19.23 -27.57 19.10
CA ILE A 72 19.65 -27.11 20.42
C ILE A 72 20.95 -27.82 20.83
N PRO A 73 22.05 -27.09 21.09
CA PRO A 73 23.31 -27.68 21.52
C PRO A 73 23.15 -28.56 22.76
N SER A 74 23.85 -29.70 22.81
CA SER A 74 23.75 -30.67 23.91
C SER A 74 24.07 -30.07 25.29
N SER A 75 24.88 -29.00 25.35
CA SER A 75 25.20 -28.25 26.57
C SER A 75 24.02 -27.49 27.16
N GLU A 76 23.04 -27.10 26.33
CA GLU A 76 21.89 -26.29 26.71
C GLU A 76 20.63 -27.13 26.98
N LYS A 77 20.62 -28.41 26.60
CA LYS A 77 19.51 -29.35 26.83
C LYS A 77 19.11 -29.57 28.30
N ARG A 78 19.95 -29.14 29.26
CA ARG A 78 19.66 -29.19 30.71
C ARG A 78 18.95 -27.93 31.22
N GLN A 79 18.94 -26.83 30.45
CA GLN A 79 18.25 -25.60 30.83
C GLN A 79 16.75 -25.73 30.53
N LYS A 80 15.91 -25.43 31.53
CA LYS A 80 14.45 -25.46 31.34
C LYS A 80 13.95 -24.30 30.48
N ASN A 81 14.66 -23.18 30.44
CA ASN A 81 14.27 -21.98 29.70
C ASN A 81 15.40 -21.56 28.76
N ILE A 82 15.08 -21.45 27.47
CA ILE A 82 16.03 -21.01 26.43
C ILE A 82 15.45 -19.76 25.77
N ILE A 83 16.31 -18.75 25.56
CA ILE A 83 15.97 -17.54 24.81
C ILE A 83 16.50 -17.71 23.39
N LEU A 84 15.60 -17.71 22.42
CA LEU A 84 15.98 -17.77 21.01
C LEU A 84 15.86 -16.37 20.41
N LYS A 85 16.95 -15.86 19.83
CA LYS A 85 17.00 -14.59 19.12
C LYS A 85 17.14 -14.85 17.63
N TRP A 86 16.24 -14.27 16.83
CA TRP A 86 16.20 -14.45 15.38
C TRP A 86 16.27 -13.11 14.69
N GLN A 87 16.96 -13.10 13.55
CA GLN A 87 16.85 -12.06 12.55
C GLN A 87 16.32 -12.71 11.27
N ILE A 88 15.19 -12.22 10.78
CA ILE A 88 14.54 -12.70 9.56
C ILE A 88 14.58 -11.56 8.55
N ALA A 89 15.14 -11.82 7.37
CA ALA A 89 15.08 -10.91 6.24
C ALA A 89 14.14 -11.52 5.20
N LEU A 90 13.00 -10.87 4.97
CA LEU A 90 12.09 -11.23 3.89
C LEU A 90 12.63 -10.64 2.59
N THR A 91 13.26 -11.48 1.77
CA THR A 91 13.57 -11.14 0.39
C THR A 91 12.38 -11.51 -0.50
N PRO A 92 11.88 -10.61 -1.37
CA PRO A 92 10.88 -10.97 -2.38
C PRO A 92 11.43 -12.10 -3.26
N SER A 93 10.54 -12.97 -3.73
CA SER A 93 10.93 -14.08 -4.60
C SER A 93 11.52 -13.57 -5.91
N GLN A 94 12.38 -14.37 -6.54
CA GLN A 94 12.96 -14.04 -7.86
C GLN A 94 11.86 -13.78 -8.91
N GLU A 95 10.75 -14.51 -8.82
CA GLU A 95 9.59 -14.33 -9.71
C GLU A 95 8.91 -12.97 -9.50
N GLN A 96 8.75 -12.51 -8.26
CA GLN A 96 8.19 -11.18 -7.95
C GLN A 96 9.12 -10.06 -8.41
N ILE A 97 10.43 -10.18 -8.15
CA ILE A 97 11.43 -9.21 -8.60
C ILE A 97 11.39 -9.11 -10.12
N GLN A 98 11.37 -10.24 -10.82
CA GLN A 98 11.35 -10.27 -12.28
C GLN A 98 10.03 -9.71 -12.84
N THR A 99 8.90 -10.02 -12.23
CA THR A 99 7.58 -9.47 -12.62
C THR A 99 7.56 -7.95 -12.45
N TYR A 100 8.06 -7.44 -11.32
CA TYR A 100 8.16 -6.00 -11.09
C TYR A 100 9.08 -5.33 -12.11
N GLN A 101 10.27 -5.88 -12.36
CA GLN A 101 11.20 -5.36 -13.36
C GLN A 101 10.60 -5.36 -14.77
N GLN A 102 9.86 -6.41 -15.13
CA GLN A 102 9.15 -6.47 -16.42
C GLN A 102 8.01 -5.46 -16.52
N GLN A 103 7.29 -5.18 -15.43
CA GLN A 103 6.26 -4.14 -15.40
C GLN A 103 6.87 -2.75 -15.53
N GLN A 104 7.94 -2.47 -14.78
CA GLN A 104 8.69 -1.22 -14.86
C GLN A 104 9.26 -0.98 -16.26
N GLY A 105 9.95 -1.97 -16.85
CA GLY A 105 10.48 -1.83 -18.20
C GLY A 105 9.39 -1.60 -19.28
N ARG A 106 8.18 -2.17 -19.09
CA ARG A 106 7.03 -1.87 -19.96
C ARG A 106 6.50 -0.45 -19.75
N MET A 107 6.45 0.02 -18.51
CA MET A 107 6.05 1.39 -18.21
C MET A 107 7.04 2.41 -18.78
N ASP A 108 8.33 2.21 -18.53
CA ASP A 108 9.41 3.09 -19.03
C ASP A 108 9.37 3.19 -20.55
N SER A 109 9.32 2.06 -21.26
CA SER A 109 9.22 2.06 -22.73
C SER A 109 7.95 2.74 -23.25
N THR A 110 6.82 2.60 -22.56
CA THR A 110 5.57 3.28 -22.93
C THR A 110 5.67 4.79 -22.71
N ILE A 111 6.26 5.22 -21.59
CA ILE A 111 6.45 6.63 -21.26
C ILE A 111 7.47 7.27 -22.22
N ASP A 112 8.58 6.60 -22.51
CA ASP A 112 9.61 7.09 -23.43
C ASP A 112 9.05 7.28 -24.85
N ASP A 113 8.30 6.32 -25.35
CA ASP A 113 7.63 6.43 -26.66
C ASP A 113 6.62 7.60 -26.67
N LEU A 114 5.81 7.76 -25.62
CA LEU A 114 4.88 8.88 -25.49
C LEU A 114 5.62 10.23 -25.45
N MET A 115 6.63 10.35 -24.59
CA MET A 115 7.44 11.56 -24.40
C MET A 115 8.23 11.95 -25.64
N SER A 116 8.62 10.97 -26.48
CA SER A 116 9.27 11.22 -27.78
C SER A 116 8.32 11.87 -28.79
N LYS A 117 7.01 11.63 -28.67
CA LYS A 117 5.96 12.19 -29.55
C LYS A 117 5.50 13.57 -29.09
N MET A 118 5.78 13.98 -27.86
CA MET A 118 5.35 15.25 -27.27
C MET A 118 6.22 16.43 -27.71
N THR A 119 5.56 17.54 -28.01
CA THR A 119 6.18 18.86 -28.10
C THR A 119 6.60 19.36 -26.72
N LEU A 120 7.43 20.41 -26.68
CA LEU A 120 7.81 21.03 -25.41
C LEU A 120 6.58 21.58 -24.65
N GLU A 121 5.64 22.21 -25.37
CA GLU A 121 4.42 22.75 -24.79
C GLU A 121 3.53 21.67 -24.16
N GLU A 122 3.37 20.51 -24.80
CA GLU A 122 2.61 19.40 -24.22
C GLU A 122 3.29 18.85 -22.96
N LYS A 123 4.64 18.83 -22.91
CA LYS A 123 5.39 18.41 -21.71
C LYS A 123 5.20 19.39 -20.58
N ILE A 124 5.25 20.69 -20.85
CA ILE A 124 4.96 21.75 -19.88
C ILE A 124 3.50 21.61 -19.40
N GLY A 125 2.57 21.32 -20.32
CA GLY A 125 1.16 21.10 -20.00
C GLY A 125 0.94 19.99 -18.97
N GLN A 126 1.69 18.89 -19.06
CA GLN A 126 1.61 17.79 -18.07
C GLN A 126 2.02 18.20 -16.65
N LEU A 127 2.81 19.26 -16.50
CA LEU A 127 3.22 19.79 -15.19
C LEU A 127 2.21 20.78 -14.61
N ASN A 128 1.16 21.11 -15.36
CA ASN A 128 0.16 22.09 -14.96
C ASN A 128 -1.05 21.40 -14.30
N LEU A 129 -1.27 21.72 -13.03
CA LEU A 129 -2.43 21.30 -12.22
C LEU A 129 -3.27 22.55 -11.95
N VAL A 130 -4.50 22.55 -12.46
CA VAL A 130 -5.41 23.68 -12.30
C VAL A 130 -6.55 23.37 -11.34
N THR A 131 -7.00 24.36 -10.60
CA THR A 131 -8.14 24.22 -9.70
C THR A 131 -9.41 24.64 -10.43
N VAL A 132 -10.38 23.74 -10.48
CA VAL A 132 -11.63 23.90 -11.21
C VAL A 132 -12.72 23.33 -10.31
N GLY A 133 -13.85 24.02 -10.15
CA GLY A 133 -15.01 23.39 -9.54
C GLY A 133 -15.71 24.24 -8.49
N PHE A 134 -16.50 23.54 -7.68
CA PHE A 134 -17.56 24.07 -6.85
C PHE A 134 -17.06 24.65 -5.51
N ASP A 135 -15.92 24.15 -5.03
CA ASP A 135 -15.37 24.50 -3.72
C ASP A 135 -14.10 25.37 -3.84
N VAL A 136 -14.00 26.35 -2.94
CA VAL A 136 -12.93 27.35 -2.91
C VAL A 136 -12.00 27.03 -1.74
N THR A 137 -10.91 26.33 -2.02
CA THR A 137 -9.83 26.06 -1.04
C THR A 137 -8.71 27.10 -1.08
N GLY A 138 -8.78 28.05 -2.03
CA GLY A 138 -7.87 29.17 -2.26
C GLY A 138 -8.35 30.04 -3.43
N PRO A 139 -7.57 31.03 -3.90
CA PRO A 139 -7.97 31.86 -5.06
C PRO A 139 -8.13 31.00 -6.33
N ILE A 140 -9.31 31.05 -6.96
CA ILE A 140 -9.50 30.47 -8.29
C ILE A 140 -8.89 31.44 -9.30
N VAL A 141 -7.70 31.10 -9.79
CA VAL A 141 -6.95 31.88 -10.80
C VAL A 141 -6.99 31.23 -12.19
N SER A 142 -7.68 30.11 -12.32
CA SER A 142 -7.73 29.33 -13.55
C SER A 142 -8.83 29.84 -14.48
N GLU A 143 -8.43 30.59 -15.52
CA GLU A 143 -9.32 31.03 -16.59
C GLU A 143 -9.21 30.11 -17.81
N ASN A 144 -10.30 30.00 -18.59
CA ASN A 144 -10.34 29.27 -19.87
C ASN A 144 -9.85 27.80 -19.77
N VAL A 145 -10.24 27.10 -18.71
CA VAL A 145 -9.82 25.72 -18.42
C VAL A 145 -10.11 24.78 -19.59
N ASP A 146 -11.35 24.76 -20.10
CA ASP A 146 -11.76 23.89 -21.21
C ASP A 146 -10.88 24.06 -22.45
N GLU A 147 -10.56 25.31 -22.80
CA GLU A 147 -9.70 25.62 -23.94
C GLU A 147 -8.26 25.15 -23.69
N ASN A 148 -7.73 25.40 -22.50
CA ASN A 148 -6.40 24.92 -22.14
C ASN A 148 -6.31 23.38 -22.10
N ILE A 149 -7.38 22.68 -21.74
CA ILE A 149 -7.45 21.21 -21.85
C ILE A 149 -7.38 20.80 -23.32
N ARG A 150 -8.20 21.42 -24.20
CA ARG A 150 -8.19 21.11 -25.65
C ARG A 150 -6.82 21.36 -26.29
N LEU A 151 -6.09 22.35 -25.80
CA LEU A 151 -4.72 22.67 -26.25
C LEU A 151 -3.63 21.78 -25.62
N GLY A 152 -3.98 20.84 -24.73
CA GLY A 152 -3.02 19.95 -24.08
C GLY A 152 -2.11 20.64 -23.05
N ARG A 153 -2.57 21.75 -22.46
CA ARG A 153 -1.81 22.57 -21.51
C ARG A 153 -2.07 22.25 -20.03
N ILE A 154 -2.83 21.20 -19.76
CA ILE A 154 -3.24 20.78 -18.42
C ILE A 154 -3.02 19.27 -18.28
N GLY A 155 -2.30 18.86 -17.24
CA GLY A 155 -2.06 17.46 -16.88
C GLY A 155 -3.02 16.95 -15.80
N GLY A 156 -3.56 17.85 -14.98
CA GLY A 156 -4.52 17.49 -13.94
C GLY A 156 -5.45 18.63 -13.54
N VAL A 157 -6.55 18.24 -12.90
CA VAL A 157 -7.59 19.11 -12.37
C VAL A 157 -7.80 18.79 -10.90
N PHE A 158 -7.90 19.81 -10.06
CA PHE A 158 -8.22 19.70 -8.64
C PHE A 158 -9.56 20.37 -8.33
N ASN A 159 -10.31 19.91 -7.32
CA ASN A 159 -11.64 20.43 -6.89
C ASN A 159 -12.85 20.14 -7.80
N THR A 160 -12.69 19.35 -8.86
CA THR A 160 -13.82 18.87 -9.66
C THR A 160 -14.17 17.44 -9.28
N PHE A 161 -15.35 17.28 -8.68
CA PHE A 161 -15.93 15.98 -8.35
C PHE A 161 -17.34 15.85 -8.93
N THR A 162 -17.86 14.63 -8.90
CA THR A 162 -19.06 14.08 -9.58
C THR A 162 -18.74 13.39 -10.91
N PRO A 163 -19.35 12.21 -11.18
CA PRO A 163 -19.09 11.44 -12.40
C PRO A 163 -19.35 12.23 -13.67
N LYS A 164 -20.37 13.11 -13.66
CA LYS A 164 -20.75 13.91 -14.82
C LYS A 164 -19.70 14.99 -15.13
N ALA A 165 -19.24 15.72 -14.12
CA ALA A 165 -18.28 16.80 -14.31
C ALA A 165 -16.90 16.26 -14.70
N VAL A 166 -16.41 15.24 -13.97
CA VAL A 166 -15.15 14.56 -14.28
C VAL A 166 -15.16 13.99 -15.70
N ARG A 167 -16.24 13.29 -16.08
CA ARG A 167 -16.37 12.71 -17.42
C ARG A 167 -16.35 13.77 -18.51
N ALA A 168 -17.03 14.91 -18.31
CA ALA A 168 -17.03 15.98 -19.31
C ALA A 168 -15.62 16.51 -19.57
N LEU A 169 -14.83 16.78 -18.53
CA LEU A 169 -13.44 17.24 -18.68
C LEU A 169 -12.53 16.16 -19.25
N GLN A 170 -12.71 14.90 -18.85
CA GLN A 170 -11.92 13.80 -19.40
C GLN A 170 -12.23 13.58 -20.89
N GLU A 171 -13.48 13.70 -21.31
CA GLU A 171 -13.87 13.65 -22.72
C GLU A 171 -13.23 14.80 -23.52
N LEU A 172 -12.98 15.97 -22.92
CA LEU A 172 -12.21 17.04 -23.56
C LEU A 172 -10.78 16.58 -23.90
N ALA A 173 -10.07 16.06 -22.89
CA ALA A 173 -8.70 15.59 -23.05
C ALA A 173 -8.60 14.44 -24.08
N MET A 174 -9.52 13.47 -23.99
CA MET A 174 -9.48 12.26 -24.83
C MET A 174 -9.91 12.50 -26.28
N ASN A 175 -10.85 13.43 -26.53
CA ASN A 175 -11.40 13.64 -27.87
C ASN A 175 -10.80 14.81 -28.63
N HIS A 176 -10.20 15.78 -27.94
CA HIS A 176 -9.76 17.03 -28.56
C HIS A 176 -8.26 17.31 -28.48
N THR A 177 -7.49 16.52 -27.74
CA THR A 177 -6.03 16.65 -27.73
C THR A 177 -5.38 15.68 -28.73
N ARG A 178 -4.21 16.05 -29.24
CA ARG A 178 -3.47 15.28 -30.26
C ARG A 178 -3.04 13.90 -29.76
N LEU A 179 -2.54 13.82 -28.52
CA LEU A 179 -2.00 12.59 -27.92
C LEU A 179 -2.99 11.87 -27.00
N LYS A 180 -4.14 12.47 -26.69
CA LYS A 180 -5.20 11.87 -25.86
C LYS A 180 -4.68 11.42 -24.49
N ILE A 181 -3.82 12.24 -23.89
CA ILE A 181 -3.30 11.98 -22.54
C ILE A 181 -4.41 12.31 -21.54
N PRO A 182 -4.81 11.37 -20.67
CA PRO A 182 -5.89 11.59 -19.70
C PRO A 182 -5.45 12.55 -18.60
N LEU A 183 -6.43 13.27 -18.02
CA LEU A 183 -6.24 14.11 -16.86
C LEU A 183 -6.24 13.28 -15.56
N ILE A 184 -5.44 13.74 -14.59
CA ILE A 184 -5.56 13.35 -13.18
C ILE A 184 -6.62 14.24 -12.51
N PHE A 185 -7.47 13.65 -11.66
CA PHE A 185 -8.52 14.35 -10.91
C PHE A 185 -8.26 14.21 -9.41
N GLY A 186 -7.87 15.32 -8.78
CA GLY A 186 -7.55 15.41 -7.37
C GLY A 186 -8.64 16.09 -6.53
N TYR A 187 -8.78 15.65 -5.29
CA TYR A 187 -9.63 16.33 -4.29
C TYR A 187 -9.16 16.06 -2.87
N ASP A 188 -9.43 17.00 -1.96
CA ASP A 188 -9.10 16.87 -0.54
C ASP A 188 -10.05 15.88 0.17
N VAL A 189 -9.77 14.58 0.06
CA VAL A 189 -10.50 13.51 0.78
C VAL A 189 -9.76 13.14 2.07
N ILE A 190 -9.87 14.01 3.07
CA ILE A 190 -9.01 13.99 4.26
C ILE A 190 -9.48 13.00 5.33
N HIS A 191 -10.79 13.00 5.61
CA HIS A 191 -11.40 12.15 6.64
C HIS A 191 -12.78 11.64 6.18
N GLY A 192 -12.90 11.36 4.88
CA GLY A 192 -14.16 10.99 4.23
C GLY A 192 -14.41 11.80 2.96
N HIS A 193 -15.24 11.26 2.06
CA HIS A 193 -15.66 11.94 0.83
C HIS A 193 -17.12 12.39 0.92
N ARG A 194 -18.07 11.44 0.91
CA ARG A 194 -19.50 11.71 1.18
C ARG A 194 -19.86 11.32 2.61
N THR A 195 -19.39 10.17 3.06
CA THR A 195 -19.45 9.76 4.46
C THR A 195 -18.27 10.38 5.21
N ILE A 196 -18.56 11.28 6.13
CA ILE A 196 -17.55 12.04 6.89
C ILE A 196 -17.29 11.37 8.23
N PHE A 197 -16.06 10.95 8.46
CA PHE A 197 -15.56 10.41 9.72
C PHE A 197 -15.07 11.53 10.65
N PRO A 198 -14.74 11.24 11.93
CA PRO A 198 -14.04 12.21 12.78
C PRO A 198 -12.79 12.76 12.09
N ILE A 199 -12.42 14.01 12.38
CA ILE A 199 -11.20 14.61 11.84
C ILE A 199 -9.98 13.74 12.16
N SER A 200 -8.92 13.85 11.36
CA SER A 200 -7.73 12.99 11.48
C SER A 200 -7.12 12.98 12.89
N LEU A 201 -7.15 14.13 13.59
CA LEU A 201 -6.71 14.21 15.00
C LEU A 201 -7.63 13.45 15.96
N GLY A 202 -8.94 13.41 15.71
CA GLY A 202 -9.87 12.60 16.49
C GLY A 202 -9.73 11.11 16.19
N MET A 203 -9.59 10.75 14.91
CA MET A 203 -9.34 9.36 14.47
C MET A 203 -8.07 8.78 15.08
N SER A 204 -7.00 9.57 15.22
CA SER A 204 -5.76 9.08 15.85
C SER A 204 -5.92 8.71 17.32
N THR A 205 -6.92 9.26 18.02
CA THR A 205 -7.21 8.91 19.43
C THR A 205 -7.91 7.56 19.60
N THR A 206 -8.35 6.93 18.51
CA THR A 206 -8.94 5.58 18.58
C THR A 206 -7.90 4.51 18.88
N TRP A 207 -6.63 4.74 18.47
CA TRP A 207 -5.57 3.73 18.47
C TRP A 207 -5.94 2.43 17.74
N ASP A 208 -6.93 2.49 16.83
CA ASP A 208 -7.45 1.36 16.09
C ASP A 208 -7.10 1.50 14.60
N MET A 209 -6.00 0.86 14.21
CA MET A 209 -5.52 0.88 12.83
C MET A 209 -6.48 0.21 11.84
N ALA A 210 -7.25 -0.80 12.28
CA ALA A 210 -8.22 -1.47 11.42
C ALA A 210 -9.41 -0.54 11.12
N SER A 211 -9.86 0.24 12.11
CA SER A 211 -10.88 1.27 11.91
C SER A 211 -10.37 2.41 11.03
N ILE A 212 -9.12 2.86 11.21
CA ILE A 212 -8.49 3.88 10.34
C ILE A 212 -8.42 3.38 8.89
N GLU A 213 -7.91 2.18 8.64
CA GLU A 213 -7.84 1.58 7.30
C GLU A 213 -9.24 1.47 6.66
N THR A 214 -10.23 1.01 7.45
CA THR A 214 -11.61 0.89 6.98
C THR A 214 -12.18 2.25 6.57
N SER A 215 -11.94 3.30 7.36
CA SER A 215 -12.39 4.65 7.03
C SER A 215 -11.79 5.16 5.72
N ALA A 216 -10.47 4.96 5.52
CA ALA A 216 -9.78 5.34 4.29
C ALA A 216 -10.28 4.53 3.08
N ARG A 217 -10.57 3.24 3.26
CA ARG A 217 -11.11 2.37 2.19
C ARG A 217 -12.51 2.80 1.76
N ILE A 218 -13.39 3.17 2.71
CA ILE A 218 -14.73 3.71 2.40
C ILE A 218 -14.59 5.03 1.64
N ALA A 219 -13.74 5.94 2.12
CA ALA A 219 -13.50 7.22 1.47
C ALA A 219 -12.98 7.05 0.03
N ALA A 220 -12.02 6.14 -0.20
CA ALA A 220 -11.50 5.82 -1.52
C ALA A 220 -12.56 5.23 -2.46
N GLN A 221 -13.43 4.35 -1.96
CA GLN A 221 -14.54 3.80 -2.76
C GLN A 221 -15.52 4.88 -3.21
N GLU A 222 -15.89 5.80 -2.31
CA GLU A 222 -16.78 6.90 -2.64
C GLU A 222 -16.11 7.91 -3.61
N ALA A 223 -14.85 8.27 -3.36
CA ALA A 223 -14.11 9.22 -4.19
C ALA A 223 -13.91 8.70 -5.62
N THR A 224 -13.51 7.43 -5.76
CA THR A 224 -13.33 6.79 -7.06
C THR A 224 -14.66 6.61 -7.80
N ALA A 225 -15.76 6.35 -7.08
CA ALA A 225 -17.10 6.33 -7.68
C ALA A 225 -17.52 7.70 -8.25
N ASP A 226 -17.04 8.79 -7.65
CA ASP A 226 -17.25 10.16 -8.13
C ASP A 226 -16.23 10.62 -9.19
N GLY A 227 -15.33 9.74 -9.62
CA GLY A 227 -14.37 9.97 -10.70
C GLY A 227 -12.99 10.47 -10.25
N LEU A 228 -12.73 10.55 -8.95
CA LEU A 228 -11.42 10.96 -8.43
C LEU A 228 -10.43 9.80 -8.53
N ASN A 229 -9.19 10.12 -8.89
CA ASN A 229 -8.09 9.14 -8.98
C ASN A 229 -6.84 9.59 -8.22
N TRP A 230 -6.95 10.70 -7.49
CA TRP A 230 -5.96 11.20 -6.55
C TRP A 230 -6.68 11.87 -5.36
N VAL A 231 -6.24 11.54 -4.15
CA VAL A 231 -6.71 12.09 -2.88
C VAL A 231 -5.53 12.42 -1.97
#